data_AF-A0A7X1SRU3-F1
#
_entry.id   AF-A0A7X1SRU3-F1
#
_cell.length_a   1.000
_cell.length_b   1.000
_cell.length_c   1.000
_cell.angle_alpha   90.00
_cell.angle_beta   90.00
_cell.angle_gamma   90.00
#
_symmetry.space_group_name_H-M   'P 1'
#
loop_
_entity.id
_entity.type
_entity.pdbx_description
1 polymer ?
#
loop_
_entity_poly.entity_id
_entity_poly.type
_entity_poly.pdbx_seq_one_letter_code
_entity_poly.pdbx_strand_id
1 'polypeptide(L)'
;MNLHSYQNAKYRLADIVRALPWRAETALRNRQLFERLAMDRFNVAVVGRYSRGKSTLLNAMIGGARLPMGVEPLTSVITSIAYGSEEKVVAHFYGTSLIEDIPLSRLPDYVTEHGNPGNRRRIEEAEILLPATILRSGFRFIDTPGLGSIVRANTETTRAFLDEIDLFVFISSCDAPLDPEERDILLDVARVGKPLLPVLNKVDLVSPEEISRKKSGLREALDRLGCTTIHEVIPLSAQNALTARVAGDDAALKRSGVPALEDALILFLLRERRGSFLRGMCDRVAEAVRQDAPEIERTLLDRIAVIRQEIGAEDGKRETTTAADEKTNTPIPPCAACVAAEQAVFRYLTVLQSRLRAQEKDRQDFLRGGGLCPVHSRAFGQLAAPREICTAYAPLLLGEAARLRERAEHDGFGAMHEKTVCPACAVAAGVVGDCLDALSRAMEQDQLAVSKAAGLCGVHFEPLLARVQRPEIRRALLRRQADDLERRADDMNRFALKQDAARRDAMTQAEQRAARAGLNQWIGLADSWCPTEHEALSPDALTGRDEPSR
;
A
#
# COMPACT_ATOMS: atom_id res chain seq x y z
N MET A 1 -1.65 -15.47 14.14
CA MET A 1 -1.96 -14.99 12.77
C MET A 1 -0.88 -14.02 12.31
N ASN A 2 -0.39 -14.09 11.06
CA ASN A 2 0.59 -13.14 10.51
C ASN A 2 -0.10 -11.94 9.79
N LEU A 3 0.66 -10.92 9.37
CA LEU A 3 0.09 -9.71 8.72
C LEU A 3 -0.67 -10.05 7.42
N HIS A 4 -0.13 -10.96 6.62
CA HIS A 4 -0.68 -11.36 5.33
C HIS A 4 -2.00 -12.14 5.49
N SER A 5 -2.05 -13.15 6.38
CA SER A 5 -3.27 -13.91 6.72
C SER A 5 -4.40 -12.99 7.22
N TYR A 6 -4.05 -11.99 8.04
CA TYR A 6 -5.00 -11.00 8.53
C TYR A 6 -5.61 -10.15 7.41
N GLN A 7 -4.75 -9.63 6.52
CA GLN A 7 -5.19 -8.84 5.37
C GLN A 7 -6.09 -9.67 4.44
N ASN A 8 -5.71 -10.92 4.17
CA ASN A 8 -6.52 -11.83 3.37
C ASN A 8 -7.89 -12.11 3.99
N ALA A 9 -7.95 -12.38 5.30
CA ALA A 9 -9.22 -12.56 6.02
C ALA A 9 -10.13 -11.33 5.90
N LYS A 10 -9.56 -10.13 6.05
CA LYS A 10 -10.25 -8.85 5.88
C LYS A 10 -10.79 -8.66 4.47
N TYR A 11 -9.98 -8.92 3.43
CA TYR A 11 -10.40 -8.77 2.04
C TYR A 11 -11.51 -9.77 1.67
N ARG A 12 -11.38 -11.03 2.11
CA ARG A 12 -12.43 -12.05 1.94
C ARG A 12 -13.73 -11.66 2.64
N LEU A 13 -13.66 -11.03 3.81
CA LEU A 13 -14.84 -10.54 4.51
C LEU A 13 -15.45 -9.34 3.78
N ALA A 14 -14.65 -8.43 3.23
CA ALA A 14 -15.12 -7.34 2.38
C ALA A 14 -15.84 -7.86 1.13
N ASP A 15 -15.36 -8.92 0.48
CA ASP A 15 -16.06 -9.56 -0.65
C ASP A 15 -17.46 -10.06 -0.27
N ILE A 16 -17.65 -10.53 0.96
CA ILE A 16 -18.96 -10.96 1.45
C ILE A 16 -19.88 -9.74 1.60
N VAL A 17 -19.38 -8.62 2.13
CA VAL A 17 -20.16 -7.37 2.19
C VAL A 17 -20.48 -6.84 0.79
N ARG A 18 -19.59 -6.99 -0.21
CA ARG A 18 -19.88 -6.62 -1.61
C ARG A 18 -21.05 -7.40 -2.17
N ALA A 19 -21.13 -8.70 -1.84
CA ALA A 19 -22.16 -9.60 -2.30
C ALA A 19 -23.53 -9.36 -1.64
N LEU A 20 -23.62 -8.54 -0.58
CA LEU A 20 -24.90 -8.17 0.02
C LEU A 20 -25.72 -7.25 -0.90
N PRO A 21 -27.06 -7.27 -0.81
CA PRO A 21 -27.90 -6.33 -1.56
C PRO A 21 -27.67 -4.87 -1.13
N TRP A 22 -27.46 -3.99 -2.11
CA TRP A 22 -27.27 -2.55 -1.92
C TRP A 22 -28.55 -1.78 -2.23
N ARG A 23 -29.57 -1.96 -1.38
CA ARG A 23 -30.84 -1.21 -1.45
C ARG A 23 -30.72 0.07 -0.64
N ALA A 24 -31.58 1.06 -0.87
CA ALA A 24 -31.53 2.34 -0.17
C ALA A 24 -31.52 2.18 1.38
N GLU A 25 -32.28 1.22 1.89
CA GLU A 25 -32.42 0.91 3.32
C GLU A 25 -31.18 0.25 3.93
N THR A 26 -30.44 -0.54 3.14
CA THR A 26 -29.30 -1.36 3.62
C THR A 26 -27.93 -0.75 3.26
N ALA A 27 -27.90 0.13 2.26
CA ALA A 27 -26.68 0.73 1.72
C ALA A 27 -25.88 1.53 2.76
N LEU A 28 -26.55 2.24 3.67
CA LEU A 28 -25.86 3.01 4.71
C LEU A 28 -25.15 2.07 5.71
N ARG A 29 -25.84 1.02 6.18
CA ARG A 29 -25.26 0.02 7.08
C ARG A 29 -24.11 -0.73 6.40
N ASN A 30 -24.29 -1.16 5.16
CA ASN A 30 -23.26 -1.87 4.39
C ASN A 30 -22.05 -0.97 4.14
N ARG A 31 -22.25 0.31 3.84
CA ARG A 31 -21.18 1.31 3.76
C ARG A 31 -20.42 1.48 5.07
N GLN A 32 -21.12 1.52 6.21
CA GLN A 32 -20.47 1.57 7.53
C GLN A 32 -19.66 0.30 7.85
N LEU A 33 -20.12 -0.88 7.41
CA LEU A 33 -19.34 -2.12 7.50
C LEU A 33 -18.07 -2.03 6.65
N PHE A 34 -18.18 -1.49 5.43
CA PHE A 34 -17.02 -1.20 4.58
C PHE A 34 -16.08 -0.20 5.21
N GLU A 35 -16.58 0.92 5.73
CA GLU A 35 -15.77 1.93 6.41
C GLU A 35 -14.99 1.33 7.58
N ARG A 36 -15.63 0.49 8.39
CA ARG A 36 -14.97 -0.20 9.50
C ARG A 36 -13.89 -1.17 9.02
N LEU A 37 -14.18 -2.00 8.00
CA LEU A 37 -13.19 -2.89 7.38
C LEU A 37 -12.06 -2.10 6.71
N ALA A 38 -12.39 -1.00 6.03
CA ALA A 38 -11.46 -0.14 5.30
C ALA A 38 -10.50 0.57 6.23
N MET A 39 -11.04 1.12 7.31
CA MET A 39 -10.25 1.86 8.28
C MET A 39 -9.27 0.93 8.95
N ASP A 40 -9.73 -0.18 9.58
CA ASP A 40 -8.82 -1.15 10.23
C ASP A 40 -7.67 -0.46 10.97
N ARG A 41 -8.06 0.63 11.66
CA ARG A 41 -7.15 1.55 12.31
C ARG A 41 -6.93 1.01 13.69
N PHE A 42 -5.69 0.62 13.95
CA PHE A 42 -5.24 0.31 15.28
C PHE A 42 -4.77 1.60 15.94
N ASN A 43 -5.66 2.21 16.72
CA ASN A 43 -5.47 3.52 17.32
C ASN A 43 -4.57 3.43 18.56
N VAL A 44 -3.33 3.90 18.41
CA VAL A 44 -2.34 3.97 19.48
C VAL A 44 -2.26 5.39 20.00
N ALA A 45 -2.74 5.61 21.22
CA ALA A 45 -2.57 6.90 21.87
C ALA A 45 -1.20 6.98 22.54
N VAL A 46 -0.40 7.98 22.16
CA VAL A 46 0.91 8.21 22.76
C VAL A 46 0.79 9.27 23.85
N VAL A 47 0.97 8.84 25.10
CA VAL A 47 0.76 9.68 26.30
C VAL A 47 2.03 9.82 27.12
N GLY A 48 2.11 10.88 27.90
CA GLY A 48 3.27 11.18 28.75
C GLY A 48 3.43 12.68 28.91
N ARG A 49 4.21 13.09 29.90
CA ARG A 49 4.44 14.51 30.18
C ARG A 49 5.15 15.22 29.02
N TYR A 50 5.03 16.53 29.01
CA TYR A 50 5.83 17.40 28.15
C TYR A 50 7.35 17.11 28.30
N SER A 51 8.12 17.26 27.22
CA SER A 51 9.59 17.05 27.20
C SER A 51 10.10 15.63 27.57
N ARG A 52 9.24 14.60 27.49
CA ARG A 52 9.63 13.17 27.65
C ARG A 52 10.05 12.49 26.34
N GLY A 53 10.09 13.23 25.23
CA GLY A 53 10.54 12.72 23.92
C GLY A 53 9.47 11.99 23.11
N LYS A 54 8.17 12.29 23.32
CA LYS A 54 7.05 11.69 22.57
C LYS A 54 7.16 11.93 21.07
N SER A 55 7.30 13.20 20.65
CA SER A 55 7.45 13.59 19.25
C SER A 55 8.74 13.04 18.64
N THR A 56 9.83 12.99 19.43
CA THR A 56 11.10 12.37 19.02
C THR A 56 10.93 10.88 18.75
N LEU A 57 10.19 10.17 19.61
CA LEU A 57 9.91 8.74 19.45
C LEU A 57 9.03 8.49 18.22
N LEU A 58 7.96 9.27 18.03
CA LEU A 58 7.10 9.16 16.86
C LEU A 58 7.89 9.39 15.56
N ASN A 59 8.74 10.42 15.51
CA ASN A 59 9.64 10.67 14.37
C ASN A 59 10.61 9.50 14.13
N ALA A 60 11.19 8.94 15.19
CA ALA A 60 12.03 7.75 15.07
C ALA A 60 11.25 6.58 14.46
N MET A 61 10.06 6.27 14.97
CA MET A 61 9.23 5.15 14.49
C MET A 61 8.73 5.33 13.05
N ILE A 62 8.41 6.56 12.65
CA ILE A 62 7.94 6.90 11.29
C ILE A 62 9.08 6.88 10.26
N GLY A 63 10.33 6.84 10.71
CA GLY A 63 11.49 6.68 9.82
C GLY A 63 12.18 7.99 9.45
N GLY A 64 12.06 9.04 10.28
CA GLY A 64 12.78 10.30 10.10
C GLY A 64 12.11 11.50 10.79
N ALA A 65 12.79 12.64 10.81
CA ALA A 65 12.28 13.89 11.38
C ALA A 65 11.24 14.55 10.44
N ARG A 66 10.02 14.00 10.42
CA ARG A 66 8.94 14.46 9.54
C ARG A 66 7.89 15.28 10.28
N LEU A 67 7.55 14.88 11.50
CA LEU A 67 6.64 15.60 12.37
C LEU A 67 7.34 16.82 12.99
N PRO A 68 6.65 17.96 13.13
CA PRO A 68 7.22 19.14 13.77
C PRO A 68 7.69 18.82 15.19
N MET A 69 8.93 19.22 15.50
CA MET A 69 9.54 19.11 16.82
C MET A 69 9.63 20.52 17.41
N GLY A 70 9.04 20.76 18.57
CA GLY A 70 9.09 22.08 19.22
C GLY A 70 9.01 22.00 20.73
N VAL A 71 9.44 23.09 21.37
CA VAL A 71 9.66 23.19 22.81
C VAL A 71 8.43 23.75 23.57
N GLU A 72 7.27 23.85 22.91
CA GLU A 72 6.02 24.38 23.48
C GLU A 72 4.87 23.36 23.34
N PRO A 73 3.75 23.46 24.09
CA PRO A 73 2.57 22.62 23.88
C PRO A 73 1.93 22.94 22.52
N LEU A 74 2.15 22.08 21.52
CA LEU A 74 1.89 22.37 20.11
C LEU A 74 0.50 21.96 19.59
N THR A 75 -0.40 21.40 20.40
CA THR A 75 -1.67 20.88 19.86
C THR A 75 -2.87 21.39 20.66
N SER A 76 -3.71 22.22 20.04
CA SER A 76 -5.08 22.55 20.48
C SER A 76 -6.13 21.67 19.79
N VAL A 77 -5.67 20.82 18.86
CA VAL A 77 -6.45 19.97 17.95
C VAL A 77 -5.91 18.54 18.01
N ILE A 78 -6.81 17.56 17.98
CA ILE A 78 -6.44 16.15 17.90
C ILE A 78 -5.68 15.91 16.61
N THR A 79 -4.44 15.43 16.73
CA THR A 79 -3.59 15.13 15.60
C THR A 79 -3.43 13.63 15.51
N SER A 80 -3.72 13.06 14.35
CA SER A 80 -3.49 11.64 14.10
C SER A 80 -2.47 11.44 13.00
N ILE A 81 -1.79 10.31 13.02
CA ILE A 81 -0.78 9.94 12.04
C ILE A 81 -1.16 8.58 11.50
N ALA A 82 -1.46 8.52 10.20
CA ALA A 82 -1.92 7.33 9.52
C ALA A 82 -1.18 7.12 8.20
N TYR A 83 -1.33 5.92 7.61
CA TYR A 83 -0.68 5.61 6.35
C TYR A 83 -1.32 6.39 5.20
N GLY A 84 -0.47 7.06 4.43
CA GLY A 84 -0.81 7.54 3.10
C GLY A 84 0.39 7.41 2.17
N SER A 85 0.14 7.11 0.91
CA SER A 85 1.20 6.98 -0.10
C SER A 85 1.89 8.31 -0.44
N GLU A 86 1.24 9.43 -0.15
CA GLU A 86 1.75 10.79 -0.34
C GLU A 86 1.74 11.50 1.01
N GLU A 87 2.78 12.31 1.25
CA GLU A 87 2.90 13.12 2.46
C GLU A 87 1.95 14.32 2.38
N LYS A 88 0.92 14.32 3.23
CA LYS A 88 -0.04 15.43 3.36
C LYS A 88 -0.73 15.41 4.71
N VAL A 89 -1.45 16.49 5.01
CA VAL A 89 -2.35 16.60 6.16
C VAL A 89 -3.76 16.74 5.64
N VAL A 90 -4.70 16.01 6.22
CA VAL A 90 -6.14 16.13 5.95
C VAL A 90 -6.76 16.78 7.17
N ALA A 91 -7.25 18.01 7.03
CA ALA A 91 -7.97 18.69 8.09
C ALA A 91 -9.48 18.39 7.99
N HIS A 92 -10.03 17.87 9.08
CA HIS A 92 -11.46 17.63 9.28
C HIS A 92 -12.06 18.78 10.09
N PHE A 93 -13.19 19.33 9.65
CA PHE A 93 -13.83 20.49 10.28
C PHE A 93 -15.11 20.10 11.02
N TYR A 94 -15.26 20.61 12.25
CA TYR A 94 -16.38 20.29 13.14
C TYR A 94 -17.75 20.50 12.48
N GLY A 95 -18.58 19.45 12.51
CA GLY A 95 -19.98 19.50 12.11
C GLY A 95 -20.19 19.66 10.60
N THR A 96 -19.16 19.37 9.80
CA THR A 96 -19.22 19.42 8.34
C THR A 96 -18.56 18.18 7.73
N SER A 97 -18.89 17.86 6.48
CA SER A 97 -18.14 16.89 5.67
C SER A 97 -17.00 17.53 4.90
N LEU A 98 -16.66 18.80 5.19
CA LEU A 98 -15.58 19.49 4.53
C LEU A 98 -14.24 18.90 5.00
N ILE A 99 -13.40 18.55 4.04
CA ILE A 99 -12.00 18.22 4.29
C ILE A 99 -11.09 19.11 3.46
N GLU A 100 -9.93 19.47 4.01
CA GLU A 100 -8.92 20.27 3.34
C GLU A 100 -7.59 19.51 3.32
N ASP A 101 -7.03 19.33 2.12
CA ASP A 101 -5.67 18.81 1.93
C ASP A 101 -4.67 19.94 2.13
N ILE A 102 -3.77 19.78 3.11
CA ILE A 102 -2.80 20.79 3.54
C ILE A 102 -1.39 20.19 3.45
N PRO A 103 -0.39 20.92 2.94
CA PRO A 103 1.01 20.48 3.01
C PRO A 103 1.49 20.31 4.46
N LEU A 104 2.31 19.30 4.74
CA LEU A 104 2.81 19.04 6.10
C LEU A 104 3.53 20.24 6.72
N SER A 105 4.21 21.04 5.90
CA SER A 105 4.88 22.29 6.32
C SER A 105 3.94 23.32 6.93
N ARG A 106 2.65 23.28 6.60
CA ARG A 106 1.62 24.19 7.12
C ARG A 106 0.84 23.62 8.29
N LEU A 107 1.10 22.38 8.71
CA LEU A 107 0.48 21.77 9.89
C LEU A 107 0.50 22.72 11.11
N PRO A 108 1.60 23.43 11.44
CA PRO A 108 1.63 24.32 12.60
C PRO A 108 0.55 25.42 12.56
N ASP A 109 0.17 25.90 11.38
CA ASP A 109 -0.86 26.93 11.20
C ASP A 109 -2.27 26.47 11.66
N TYR A 110 -2.49 25.15 11.75
CA TYR A 110 -3.79 24.55 12.01
C TYR A 110 -3.88 23.91 13.40
N VAL A 111 -2.80 23.33 13.92
CA VAL A 111 -2.85 22.56 15.18
C VAL A 111 -2.26 23.29 16.38
N THR A 112 -1.39 24.28 16.19
CA THR A 112 -0.69 24.94 17.31
C THR A 112 -1.50 26.07 17.92
N GLU A 113 -1.26 26.37 19.20
CA GLU A 113 -1.89 27.54 19.84
C GLU A 113 -1.43 28.85 19.21
N HIS A 114 -0.21 28.91 18.67
CA HIS A 114 0.28 30.09 17.95
C HIS A 114 -0.42 30.26 16.59
N GLY A 115 -0.57 29.18 15.82
CA GLY A 115 -1.17 29.22 14.48
C GLY A 115 -2.71 29.21 14.46
N ASN A 116 -3.33 28.54 15.44
CA ASN A 116 -4.78 28.37 15.58
C ASN A 116 -5.20 28.52 17.06
N PRO A 117 -5.08 29.74 17.64
CA PRO A 117 -5.36 29.99 19.05
C PRO A 117 -6.81 29.65 19.39
N GLY A 118 -7.02 28.82 20.42
CA GLY A 118 -8.34 28.35 20.86
C GLY A 118 -9.14 27.61 19.78
N ASN A 119 -8.48 26.99 18.79
CA ASN A 119 -9.09 26.28 17.68
C ASN A 119 -10.16 27.09 16.91
N ARG A 120 -9.87 28.37 16.62
CA ARG A 120 -10.76 29.27 15.83
C ARG A 120 -11.08 28.74 14.43
N ARG A 121 -10.18 27.96 13.84
CA ARG A 121 -10.39 27.30 12.54
C ARG A 121 -11.40 26.14 12.60
N ARG A 122 -11.86 25.76 13.80
CA ARG A 122 -12.82 24.69 14.05
C ARG A 122 -12.38 23.33 13.46
N ILE A 123 -11.10 23.02 13.63
CA ILE A 123 -10.54 21.73 13.21
C ILE A 123 -10.96 20.68 14.25
N GLU A 124 -11.66 19.66 13.81
CA GLU A 124 -12.00 18.49 14.61
C GLU A 124 -10.80 17.56 14.73
N GLU A 125 -10.15 17.28 13.60
CA GLU A 125 -8.97 16.41 13.54
C GLU A 125 -8.02 16.87 12.43
N ALA A 126 -6.72 16.84 12.70
CA ALA A 126 -5.69 16.91 11.66
C ALA A 126 -5.08 15.52 11.46
N GLU A 127 -5.41 14.84 10.35
CA GLU A 127 -4.88 13.53 9.99
C GLU A 127 -3.65 13.68 9.10
N ILE A 128 -2.48 13.40 9.65
CA ILE A 128 -1.19 13.39 8.97
C ILE A 128 -1.04 12.05 8.25
N LEU A 129 -0.97 12.10 6.91
CA LEU A 129 -0.78 10.94 6.06
C LEU A 129 0.68 10.83 5.65
N LEU A 130 1.32 9.72 6.03
CA LEU A 130 2.73 9.47 5.75
C LEU A 130 2.95 8.07 5.15
N PRO A 131 3.84 7.94 4.16
CA PRO A 131 4.27 6.63 3.71
C PRO A 131 5.26 6.18 4.77
N ALA A 132 4.87 5.33 5.71
CA ALA A 132 5.78 4.73 6.68
C ALA A 132 5.35 3.29 6.94
N THR A 133 6.32 2.38 7.06
CA THR A 133 6.07 0.93 7.13
C THR A 133 5.18 0.56 8.31
N ILE A 134 5.46 1.13 9.49
CA ILE A 134 4.64 0.88 10.68
C ILE A 134 3.20 1.34 10.47
N LEU A 135 2.97 2.49 9.85
CA LEU A 135 1.62 2.97 9.54
C LEU A 135 0.94 2.06 8.51
N ARG A 136 1.70 1.54 7.54
CA ARG A 136 1.20 0.61 6.52
C ARG A 136 0.61 -0.65 7.15
N SER A 137 1.12 -1.09 8.29
CA SER A 137 0.62 -2.24 9.03
C SER A 137 -0.73 -2.03 9.73
N GLY A 138 -1.36 -0.85 9.58
CA GLY A 138 -2.68 -0.52 10.14
C GLY A 138 -2.64 0.33 11.40
N PHE A 139 -1.45 0.73 11.85
CA PHE A 139 -1.31 1.63 13.00
C PHE A 139 -1.74 3.05 12.66
N ARG A 140 -2.53 3.63 13.55
CA ARG A 140 -2.81 5.07 13.58
C ARG A 140 -2.35 5.60 14.93
N PHE A 141 -1.33 6.44 14.93
CA PHE A 141 -0.87 7.08 16.16
C PHE A 141 -1.71 8.32 16.42
N ILE A 142 -2.20 8.48 17.64
CA ILE A 142 -2.99 9.62 18.04
C ILE A 142 -2.15 10.42 19.04
N ASP A 143 -1.89 11.66 18.69
CA ASP A 143 -1.36 12.68 19.60
C ASP A 143 -2.54 13.57 20.01
N THR A 144 -3.14 13.24 21.15
CA THR A 144 -4.26 14.01 21.71
C THR A 144 -3.71 15.16 22.56
N PRO A 145 -4.09 16.41 22.28
CA PRO A 145 -3.99 17.50 23.24
C PRO A 145 -4.54 17.09 24.60
N GLY A 146 -3.82 17.37 25.68
CA GLY A 146 -4.41 17.37 27.01
C GLY A 146 -4.68 16.02 27.66
N LEU A 147 -4.15 14.86 27.23
CA LEU A 147 -4.27 13.65 28.08
C LEU A 147 -3.52 13.79 29.43
N GLY A 148 -2.68 14.81 29.59
CA GLY A 148 -2.16 15.29 30.88
C GLY A 148 -3.10 16.16 31.71
N SER A 149 -4.32 16.45 31.22
CA SER A 149 -5.31 17.32 31.84
C SER A 149 -6.77 16.96 31.51
N ILE A 150 -7.04 15.79 30.93
CA ILE A 150 -8.36 15.34 30.38
C ILE A 150 -9.35 14.85 31.46
N VAL A 151 -9.30 15.43 32.66
CA VAL A 151 -10.44 15.32 33.60
C VAL A 151 -11.28 16.60 33.64
N ARG A 152 -10.90 17.67 32.93
CA ARG A 152 -11.64 18.95 33.04
C ARG A 152 -12.34 19.44 31.77
N ALA A 153 -12.05 18.89 30.59
CA ALA A 153 -12.77 19.21 29.36
C ALA A 153 -13.78 18.09 29.04
N ASN A 154 -14.97 18.22 29.62
CA ASN A 154 -16.14 17.36 29.39
C ASN A 154 -16.76 17.61 27.99
N THR A 155 -15.95 17.67 26.93
CA THR A 155 -16.45 17.77 25.55
C THR A 155 -16.70 16.37 24.98
N GLU A 156 -17.88 16.13 24.41
CA GLU A 156 -18.30 14.84 23.84
C GLU A 156 -17.28 14.27 22.85
N THR A 157 -16.58 15.13 22.10
CA THR A 157 -15.54 14.74 21.15
C THR A 157 -14.40 13.98 21.80
N THR A 158 -13.89 14.44 22.95
CA THR A 158 -12.73 13.81 23.62
C THR A 158 -13.06 12.40 24.12
N ARG A 159 -14.31 12.17 24.56
CA ARG A 159 -14.79 10.83 24.96
C ARG A 159 -14.91 9.88 23.78
N ALA A 160 -15.47 10.35 22.66
CA ALA A 160 -15.58 9.54 21.45
C ALA A 160 -14.20 9.04 20.98
N PHE A 161 -13.18 9.91 21.03
CA PHE A 161 -11.81 9.51 20.71
C PHE A 161 -11.21 8.51 21.70
N LEU A 162 -11.47 8.64 23.00
CA LEU A 162 -10.99 7.69 24.01
C LEU A 162 -11.56 6.28 23.82
N ASP A 163 -12.82 6.16 23.39
CA ASP A 163 -13.46 4.88 23.11
C ASP A 163 -12.78 4.15 21.94
N GLU A 164 -12.32 4.91 20.94
CA GLU A 164 -11.63 4.41 19.77
C GLU A 164 -10.22 3.89 20.05
N ILE A 165 -9.59 4.27 21.17
CA ILE A 165 -8.22 3.85 21.51
C ILE A 165 -8.14 2.34 21.72
N ASP A 166 -7.11 1.75 21.12
CA ASP A 166 -6.75 0.34 21.20
C ASP A 166 -5.75 0.08 22.32
N LEU A 167 -4.76 0.96 22.40
CA LEU A 167 -3.55 0.79 23.19
C LEU A 167 -3.02 2.16 23.56
N PHE A 168 -2.68 2.33 24.82
CA PHE A 168 -1.90 3.46 25.29
C PHE A 168 -0.42 3.11 25.25
N VAL A 169 0.40 4.00 24.70
CA VAL A 169 1.86 3.99 24.85
C VAL A 169 2.22 5.11 25.81
N PHE A 170 2.62 4.77 27.03
CA PHE A 170 2.97 5.76 28.05
C PHE A 170 4.48 5.95 28.10
N ILE A 171 4.93 7.19 27.89
CA ILE A 171 6.34 7.55 27.81
C ILE A 171 6.75 8.29 29.08
N SER A 172 7.65 7.66 29.85
CA SER A 172 8.34 8.25 30.99
C SER A 172 9.83 8.34 30.70
N SER A 173 10.55 9.25 31.34
CA SER A 173 12.00 9.39 31.18
C SER A 173 12.77 8.71 32.32
N CYS A 174 13.96 8.18 32.04
CA CYS A 174 14.88 7.63 33.04
C CYS A 174 15.48 8.70 33.96
N ASP A 175 15.65 9.92 33.44
CA ASP A 175 16.40 11.02 34.06
C ASP A 175 15.72 11.62 35.31
N ALA A 176 14.45 11.29 35.56
CA ALA A 176 13.67 11.83 36.68
C ALA A 176 12.79 10.73 37.31
N PRO A 177 12.35 10.89 38.57
CA PRO A 177 11.26 10.09 39.11
C PRO A 177 9.93 10.42 38.42
N LEU A 178 8.94 9.55 38.63
CA LEU A 178 7.56 9.73 38.20
C LEU A 178 6.97 10.99 38.83
N ASP A 179 6.62 11.95 37.98
CA ASP A 179 6.08 13.25 38.39
C ASP A 179 4.57 13.17 38.73
N PRO A 180 4.02 14.05 39.58
CA PRO A 180 2.58 14.10 39.83
C PRO A 180 1.71 14.19 38.56
N GLU A 181 2.12 14.97 37.55
CA GLU A 181 1.39 15.05 36.27
C GLU A 181 1.37 13.71 35.53
N GLU A 182 2.47 12.95 35.60
CA GLU A 182 2.57 11.61 35.01
C GLU A 182 1.68 10.61 35.74
N ARG A 183 1.52 10.76 37.05
CA ARG A 183 0.59 9.93 37.84
C ARG A 183 -0.86 10.23 37.49
N ASP A 184 -1.22 11.49 37.27
CA ASP A 184 -2.58 11.87 36.85
C ASP A 184 -2.92 11.28 35.47
N ILE A 185 -1.99 11.34 34.51
CA ILE A 185 -2.13 10.67 33.20
C ILE A 185 -2.40 9.18 33.39
N LEU A 186 -1.63 8.50 34.24
CA LEU A 186 -1.78 7.08 34.47
C LEU A 186 -3.11 6.72 35.14
N LEU A 187 -3.62 7.56 36.04
CA LEU A 187 -4.95 7.39 36.63
C LEU A 187 -6.04 7.51 35.57
N ASP A 188 -5.92 8.45 34.63
CA ASP A 188 -6.87 8.61 33.55
C ASP A 188 -6.83 7.41 32.60
N VAL A 189 -5.64 6.97 32.20
CA VAL A 189 -5.45 5.74 31.41
C VAL A 189 -6.05 4.52 32.11
N ALA A 190 -5.83 4.38 33.42
CA ALA A 190 -6.39 3.28 34.21
C ALA A 190 -7.94 3.28 34.20
N ARG A 191 -8.56 4.46 34.26
CA ARG A 191 -10.03 4.60 34.18
C ARG A 191 -10.61 4.19 32.84
N VAL A 192 -9.90 4.41 31.73
CA VAL A 192 -10.34 3.95 30.40
C VAL A 192 -10.29 2.41 30.31
N GLY A 193 -9.39 1.77 31.07
CA GLY A 193 -9.31 0.31 31.17
C GLY A 193 -8.80 -0.37 29.89
N LYS A 194 -8.12 0.37 29.01
CA LYS A 194 -7.49 -0.18 27.80
C LYS A 194 -6.07 -0.64 28.11
N PRO A 195 -5.51 -1.57 27.31
CA PRO A 195 -4.13 -2.00 27.47
C PRO A 195 -3.13 -0.85 27.42
N LEU A 196 -2.04 -1.02 28.16
CA LEU A 196 -0.98 -0.03 28.34
C LEU A 196 0.38 -0.67 28.04
N LEU A 197 1.15 -0.01 27.18
CA LEU A 197 2.55 -0.30 26.88
C LEU A 197 3.46 0.79 27.45
N PRO A 198 4.13 0.54 28.59
CA PRO A 198 5.00 1.54 29.19
C PRO A 198 6.36 1.59 28.49
N VAL A 199 6.83 2.80 28.23
CA VAL A 199 8.11 3.10 27.58
C VAL A 199 8.95 3.96 28.52
N LEU A 200 10.18 3.52 28.75
CA LEU A 200 11.17 4.23 29.53
C LEU A 200 12.21 4.82 28.57
N ASN A 201 12.10 6.13 28.30
CA ASN A 201 12.94 6.86 27.35
C ASN A 201 14.21 7.43 28.03
N LYS A 202 15.16 7.90 27.22
CA LYS A 202 16.45 8.50 27.63
C LYS A 202 17.35 7.55 28.43
N VAL A 203 17.33 6.27 28.08
CA VAL A 203 18.19 5.25 28.72
C VAL A 203 19.68 5.49 28.49
N ASP A 204 20.03 6.28 27.47
CA ASP A 204 21.39 6.72 27.16
C ASP A 204 22.03 7.61 28.24
N LEU A 205 21.22 8.17 29.14
CA LEU A 205 21.69 9.07 30.21
C LEU A 205 22.00 8.35 31.53
N VAL A 206 21.71 7.05 31.63
CA VAL A 206 21.74 6.30 32.90
C VAL A 206 22.44 4.96 32.74
N SER A 207 22.91 4.38 33.86
CA SER A 207 23.56 3.07 33.86
C SER A 207 22.56 1.92 33.70
N PRO A 208 22.98 0.72 33.24
CA PRO A 208 22.11 -0.46 33.14
C PRO A 208 21.42 -0.87 34.45
N GLU A 209 22.11 -0.69 35.58
CA GLU A 209 21.56 -0.94 36.92
C GLU A 209 20.42 0.03 37.26
N GLU A 210 20.59 1.30 36.88
CA GLU A 210 19.59 2.34 37.09
C GLU A 210 18.36 2.15 36.20
N ILE A 211 18.56 1.73 34.94
CA ILE A 211 17.46 1.34 34.04
C ILE A 211 16.63 0.23 34.68
N SER A 212 17.29 -0.80 35.22
CA SER A 212 16.62 -1.94 35.87
C SER A 212 15.81 -1.50 37.09
N ARG A 213 16.38 -0.65 37.95
CA ARG A 213 15.69 -0.06 39.11
C ARG A 213 14.47 0.77 38.70
N LYS A 214 14.61 1.64 37.69
CA LYS A 214 13.52 2.49 37.18
C LYS A 214 12.42 1.65 36.52
N LYS A 215 12.79 0.60 35.79
CA LYS A 215 11.85 -0.36 35.19
C LYS A 215 10.95 -1.00 36.25
N SER A 216 11.55 -1.53 37.32
CA SER A 216 10.80 -2.12 38.44
C SER A 216 9.92 -1.09 39.15
N GLY A 217 10.46 0.11 39.44
CA GLY A 217 9.70 1.17 40.11
C GLY A 217 8.50 1.66 39.31
N LEU A 218 8.62 1.77 37.98
CA LEU A 218 7.51 2.09 37.09
C LEU A 218 6.46 0.95 37.09
N ARG A 219 6.91 -0.31 37.00
CA ARG A 219 6.01 -1.47 37.02
C ARG A 219 5.16 -1.52 38.29
N GLU A 220 5.78 -1.33 39.46
CA GLU A 220 5.09 -1.27 40.75
C GLU A 220 4.11 -0.08 40.85
N ALA A 221 4.50 1.08 40.31
CA ALA A 221 3.61 2.24 40.29
C ALA A 221 2.35 1.96 39.46
N LEU A 222 2.49 1.30 38.31
CA LEU A 222 1.36 0.93 37.45
C LEU A 222 0.43 -0.09 38.12
N ASP A 223 0.98 -1.07 38.84
CA ASP A 223 0.18 -2.04 39.61
C ASP A 223 -0.64 -1.34 40.71
N ARG A 224 -0.05 -0.39 41.44
CA ARG A 224 -0.75 0.36 42.49
C ARG A 224 -1.88 1.24 41.96
N LEU A 225 -1.76 1.73 40.73
CA LEU A 225 -2.74 2.63 40.12
C LEU A 225 -3.92 1.90 39.47
N GLY A 226 -3.94 0.55 39.49
CA GLY A 226 -5.06 -0.25 39.00
C GLY A 226 -5.14 -0.37 37.48
N CYS A 227 -4.02 -0.18 36.77
CA CYS A 227 -3.96 -0.53 35.35
C CYS A 227 -4.11 -2.05 35.19
N THR A 228 -5.13 -2.50 34.46
CA THR A 228 -5.51 -3.93 34.40
C THR A 228 -4.68 -4.75 33.41
N THR A 229 -4.36 -4.19 32.25
CA THR A 229 -3.60 -4.87 31.18
C THR A 229 -2.33 -4.10 30.88
N ILE A 230 -1.24 -4.47 31.57
CA ILE A 230 0.05 -3.80 31.47
C ILE A 230 1.04 -4.72 30.76
N HIS A 231 1.62 -4.23 29.66
CA HIS A 231 2.69 -4.90 28.92
C HIS A 231 4.06 -4.70 29.56
N GLU A 232 5.05 -5.43 29.09
CA GLU A 232 6.43 -5.27 29.56
C GLU A 232 6.93 -3.84 29.31
N VAL A 233 7.59 -3.26 30.31
CA VAL A 233 8.20 -1.93 30.20
C VAL A 233 9.39 -1.98 29.23
N ILE A 234 9.36 -1.14 28.18
CA ILE A 234 10.36 -1.10 27.12
C ILE A 234 11.35 0.05 27.35
N PRO A 235 12.63 -0.24 27.66
CA PRO A 235 13.68 0.77 27.75
C PRO A 235 14.18 1.15 26.34
N LEU A 236 14.25 2.45 26.03
CA LEU A 236 14.75 2.94 24.75
C LEU A 236 15.37 4.34 24.81
N SER A 237 16.08 4.72 23.75
CA SER A 237 16.56 6.07 23.48
C SER A 237 16.01 6.56 22.14
N ALA A 238 14.95 7.37 22.20
CA ALA A 238 14.30 7.93 21.02
C ALA A 238 15.26 8.81 20.20
N GLN A 239 16.15 9.55 20.87
CA GLN A 239 17.13 10.42 20.21
C GLN A 239 18.16 9.61 19.42
N ASN A 240 18.73 8.57 20.02
CA ASN A 240 19.68 7.69 19.33
C ASN A 240 19.03 6.96 18.16
N ALA A 241 17.76 6.53 18.31
CA ALA A 241 17.01 5.91 17.24
C ALA A 241 16.80 6.86 16.05
N LEU A 242 16.41 8.11 16.32
CA LEU A 242 16.22 9.13 15.28
C LEU A 242 17.53 9.42 14.54
N THR A 243 18.62 9.62 15.27
CA THR A 243 19.95 9.84 14.68
C THR A 243 20.38 8.64 13.83
N ALA A 244 20.19 7.41 14.33
CA ALA A 244 20.52 6.19 13.60
C ALA A 244 19.72 6.05 12.29
N ARG A 245 18.42 6.36 12.30
CA ARG A 245 17.60 6.32 11.08
C ARG A 245 17.98 7.37 10.06
N VAL A 246 18.32 8.59 10.50
CA VAL A 246 18.82 9.64 9.61
C VAL A 246 20.18 9.25 9.00
N ALA A 247 21.03 8.58 9.77
CA ALA A 247 22.34 8.11 9.31
C ALA A 247 22.30 6.79 8.51
N GLY A 248 21.19 6.04 8.54
CA GLY A 248 21.10 4.71 7.96
C GLY A 248 21.92 3.64 8.69
N ASP A 249 22.13 3.79 10.01
CA ASP A 249 22.88 2.85 10.85
C ASP A 249 21.96 1.86 11.57
N ASP A 250 21.74 0.70 10.95
CA ASP A 250 20.88 -0.37 11.49
C ASP A 250 21.40 -0.93 12.83
N ALA A 251 22.72 -0.92 13.06
CA ALA A 251 23.29 -1.42 14.30
C ALA A 251 23.03 -0.45 15.46
N ALA A 252 23.18 0.85 15.23
CA ALA A 252 22.79 1.88 16.20
C ALA A 252 21.28 1.89 16.46
N LEU A 253 20.47 1.67 15.42
CA LEU A 253 19.01 1.57 15.55
C LEU A 253 18.62 0.40 16.48
N LYS A 254 19.22 -0.78 16.31
CA LYS A 254 18.98 -1.92 17.21
C LYS A 254 19.37 -1.64 18.65
N ARG A 255 20.50 -0.95 18.88
CA ARG A 255 20.94 -0.55 20.23
C ARG A 255 20.02 0.49 20.88
N SER A 256 19.25 1.25 20.10
CA SER A 256 18.36 2.29 20.63
C SER A 256 17.14 1.74 21.38
N GLY A 257 16.76 0.48 21.17
CA GLY A 257 15.56 -0.14 21.78
C GLY A 257 14.23 0.20 21.10
N VAL A 258 14.20 1.12 20.11
CA VAL A 258 12.97 1.41 19.34
C VAL A 258 12.45 0.22 18.53
N PRO A 259 13.30 -0.60 17.87
CA PRO A 259 12.79 -1.81 17.20
C PRO A 259 12.06 -2.78 18.13
N ALA A 260 12.47 -2.89 19.40
CA ALA A 260 11.76 -3.71 20.38
C ALA A 260 10.36 -3.16 20.70
N LEU A 261 10.18 -1.83 20.67
CA LEU A 261 8.86 -1.20 20.78
C LEU A 261 8.01 -1.48 19.53
N GLU A 262 8.59 -1.36 18.34
CA GLU A 262 7.88 -1.67 17.08
C GLU A 262 7.43 -3.14 17.05
N ASP A 263 8.31 -4.06 17.43
CA ASP A 263 8.01 -5.49 17.56
C ASP A 263 6.91 -5.74 18.59
N ALA A 264 6.96 -5.10 19.76
CA ALA A 264 5.93 -5.23 20.78
C ALA A 264 4.56 -4.72 20.30
N LEU A 265 4.54 -3.59 19.58
CA LEU A 265 3.32 -3.05 18.97
C LEU A 265 2.76 -4.01 17.92
N ILE A 266 3.61 -4.53 17.02
CA ILE A 266 3.22 -5.50 16.01
C ILE A 266 2.67 -6.76 16.66
N LEU A 267 3.35 -7.30 17.68
CA LEU A 267 2.90 -8.47 18.42
C LEU A 267 1.57 -8.22 19.14
N PHE A 268 1.38 -7.05 19.75
CA PHE A 268 0.11 -6.66 20.36
C PHE A 268 -1.01 -6.66 19.33
N LEU A 269 -0.78 -5.99 18.20
CA LEU A 269 -1.73 -5.91 17.11
C LEU A 269 -2.11 -7.32 16.63
N LEU A 270 -1.12 -8.20 16.43
CA LEU A 270 -1.32 -9.58 15.99
C LEU A 270 -2.05 -10.46 17.02
N ARG A 271 -1.76 -10.31 18.32
CA ARG A 271 -2.23 -11.21 19.39
C ARG A 271 -3.52 -10.77 20.07
N GLU A 272 -3.66 -9.48 20.38
CA GLU A 272 -4.71 -9.02 21.29
C GLU A 272 -5.95 -8.48 20.57
N ARG A 273 -5.79 -7.82 19.40
CA ARG A 273 -6.92 -7.09 18.79
C ARG A 273 -7.34 -7.53 17.40
N ARG A 274 -6.43 -8.00 16.53
CA ARG A 274 -6.79 -8.41 15.15
C ARG A 274 -7.83 -9.52 15.11
N GLY A 275 -7.66 -10.55 15.94
CA GLY A 275 -8.66 -11.60 16.06
C GLY A 275 -10.01 -11.08 16.58
N SER A 276 -9.99 -10.22 17.59
CA SER A 276 -11.22 -9.64 18.18
C SER A 276 -11.98 -8.75 17.20
N PHE A 277 -11.29 -7.85 16.50
CA PHE A 277 -11.90 -6.96 15.50
C PHE A 277 -12.51 -7.77 14.36
N LEU A 278 -11.75 -8.68 13.74
CA LEU A 278 -12.27 -9.47 12.63
C LEU A 278 -13.36 -10.44 13.08
N ARG A 279 -13.30 -11.01 14.29
CA ARG A 279 -14.41 -11.80 14.86
C ARG A 279 -15.67 -10.95 15.01
N GLY A 280 -15.56 -9.75 15.59
CA GLY A 280 -16.70 -8.83 15.71
C GLY A 280 -17.20 -8.29 14.37
N MET A 281 -16.35 -8.21 13.35
CA MET A 281 -16.76 -7.94 11.98
C MET A 281 -17.47 -9.15 11.35
N CYS A 282 -16.96 -10.37 11.54
CA CYS A 282 -17.62 -11.60 11.11
C CYS A 282 -19.04 -11.70 11.68
N ASP A 283 -19.22 -11.40 12.96
CA ASP A 283 -20.53 -11.40 13.62
C ASP A 283 -21.50 -10.38 12.99
N ARG A 284 -21.02 -9.14 12.78
CA ARG A 284 -21.83 -8.07 12.16
C ARG A 284 -22.18 -8.36 10.70
N VAL A 285 -21.23 -8.91 9.93
CA VAL A 285 -21.47 -9.29 8.54
C VAL A 285 -22.40 -10.50 8.47
N ALA A 286 -22.26 -11.48 9.36
CA ALA A 286 -23.16 -12.63 9.43
C ALA A 286 -24.60 -12.21 9.78
N GLU A 287 -24.77 -11.23 10.66
CA GLU A 287 -26.09 -10.65 10.93
C GLU A 287 -26.67 -9.97 9.68
N ALA A 288 -25.86 -9.16 8.99
CA ALA A 288 -26.29 -8.52 7.74
C ALA A 288 -26.67 -9.54 6.64
N VAL A 289 -25.93 -10.64 6.52
CA VAL A 289 -26.22 -11.75 5.60
C VAL A 289 -27.57 -12.39 5.94
N ARG A 290 -27.80 -12.72 7.22
CA ARG A 290 -29.07 -13.34 7.69
C ARG A 290 -30.28 -12.45 7.43
N GLN A 291 -30.13 -11.14 7.56
CA GLN A 291 -31.22 -10.19 7.37
C GLN A 291 -31.53 -9.92 5.89
N ASP A 292 -30.50 -9.80 5.05
CA ASP A 292 -30.66 -9.18 3.74
C ASP A 292 -30.51 -10.15 2.56
N ALA A 293 -29.84 -11.29 2.75
CA ALA A 293 -29.43 -12.18 1.67
C ALA A 293 -29.87 -13.64 1.86
N PRO A 294 -31.17 -13.92 2.13
CA PRO A 294 -31.65 -15.28 2.43
C PRO A 294 -31.40 -16.28 1.30
N GLU A 295 -31.35 -15.83 0.04
CA GLU A 295 -31.12 -16.67 -1.13
C GLU A 295 -29.71 -17.26 -1.20
N ILE A 296 -28.71 -16.54 -0.67
CA ILE A 296 -27.29 -16.93 -0.69
C ILE A 296 -26.70 -17.08 0.71
N GLU A 297 -27.56 -17.05 1.74
CA GLU A 297 -27.21 -17.01 3.16
C GLU A 297 -26.25 -18.14 3.53
N ARG A 298 -26.60 -19.38 3.20
CA ARG A 298 -25.80 -20.56 3.54
C ARG A 298 -24.38 -20.47 3.00
N THR A 299 -24.23 -20.11 1.73
CA THR A 299 -22.93 -19.97 1.06
C THR A 299 -22.08 -18.87 1.70
N LEU A 300 -22.68 -17.72 2.04
CA LEU A 300 -21.95 -16.61 2.66
C LEU A 300 -21.60 -16.91 4.12
N LEU A 301 -22.50 -17.50 4.90
CA LEU A 301 -22.25 -17.90 6.29
C LEU A 301 -21.15 -18.97 6.39
N ASP A 302 -21.13 -19.94 5.47
CA ASP A 302 -20.05 -20.95 5.42
C ASP A 302 -18.69 -20.29 5.18
N ARG A 303 -18.63 -19.31 4.26
CA ARG A 303 -17.40 -18.52 4.03
C ARG A 303 -16.97 -17.73 5.28
N ILE A 304 -17.91 -17.13 6.01
CA ILE A 304 -17.63 -16.41 7.27
C ILE A 304 -17.11 -17.39 8.33
N ALA A 305 -17.69 -18.58 8.44
CA ALA A 305 -17.29 -19.60 9.40
C ALA A 305 -15.84 -20.05 9.16
N VAL A 306 -15.44 -20.27 7.90
CA VAL A 306 -14.05 -20.57 7.54
C VAL A 306 -13.11 -19.45 7.96
N ILE A 307 -13.42 -18.20 7.62
CA ILE A 307 -12.61 -17.03 8.01
C ILE A 307 -12.48 -16.96 9.54
N ARG A 308 -13.58 -17.18 10.27
CA ARG A 308 -13.60 -17.15 11.74
C ARG A 308 -12.74 -18.27 12.35
N GLN A 309 -12.77 -19.46 11.75
CA GLN A 309 -11.97 -20.60 12.20
C GLN A 309 -10.47 -20.36 11.98
N GLU A 310 -10.09 -19.81 10.83
CA GLU A 310 -8.71 -19.41 10.54
C GLU A 310 -8.20 -18.37 11.57
N ILE A 311 -9.03 -17.35 11.86
CA ILE A 311 -8.72 -16.34 12.88
C ILE A 311 -8.51 -16.98 14.27
N GLY A 312 -9.32 -17.99 14.63
CA GLY A 312 -9.22 -18.67 15.94
C GLY A 312 -8.09 -19.70 16.05
N ALA A 313 -7.78 -20.42 14.97
CA ALA A 313 -6.76 -21.47 14.95
C ALA A 313 -5.32 -20.92 15.03
N GLU A 314 -5.11 -19.70 14.53
CA GLU A 314 -3.80 -19.05 14.51
C GLU A 314 -3.48 -18.21 15.76
N ASP A 315 -4.41 -18.06 16.71
CA ASP A 315 -4.16 -17.44 18.03
C ASP A 315 -3.37 -18.39 18.97
N GLY A 316 -3.32 -19.70 18.65
CA GLY A 316 -2.68 -20.74 19.48
C GLY A 316 -1.27 -21.20 19.06
N LYS A 317 -0.75 -20.81 17.89
CA LYS A 317 0.59 -21.22 17.42
C LYS A 317 1.64 -20.15 17.74
N ARG A 318 2.64 -20.51 18.56
CA ARG A 318 3.89 -19.75 18.73
C ARG A 318 4.72 -19.88 17.44
N GLU A 319 4.58 -18.93 16.53
CA GLU A 319 5.53 -18.78 15.43
C GLU A 319 6.52 -17.65 15.72
N THR A 320 7.80 -17.98 15.58
CA THR A 320 8.91 -17.03 15.46
C THR A 320 8.83 -16.38 14.09
N THR A 321 8.21 -15.20 14.01
CA THR A 321 8.31 -14.35 12.82
C THR A 321 9.74 -13.91 12.64
N THR A 322 10.39 -14.41 11.60
CA THR A 322 11.65 -13.86 11.09
C THR A 322 11.41 -12.43 10.63
N ALA A 323 11.99 -11.48 11.37
CA ALA A 323 12.13 -10.09 10.97
C ALA A 323 12.95 -10.01 9.67
N ALA A 324 12.25 -9.99 8.53
CA ALA A 324 12.86 -9.79 7.23
C ALA A 324 11.84 -9.17 6.28
N ASP A 325 11.39 -7.96 6.59
CA ASP A 325 10.76 -7.05 5.61
C ASP A 325 10.99 -5.57 5.99
N GLU A 326 12.20 -5.28 6.47
CA GLU A 326 12.77 -3.97 6.23
C GLU A 326 13.29 -3.97 4.79
N LYS A 327 12.58 -3.35 3.85
CA LYS A 327 13.22 -2.58 2.77
C LYS A 327 12.25 -1.74 1.92
N THR A 328 12.49 -0.43 2.08
CA THR A 328 12.24 0.69 1.17
C THR A 328 10.80 1.13 0.90
N ASN A 329 10.45 2.19 1.62
CA ASN A 329 9.32 3.11 1.50
C ASN A 329 9.22 3.85 0.14
N THR A 330 9.96 3.38 -0.87
CA THR A 330 10.09 4.00 -2.19
C THR A 330 8.95 3.51 -3.08
N PRO A 331 8.27 4.37 -3.86
CA PRO A 331 7.26 3.93 -4.82
C PRO A 331 7.84 2.87 -5.77
N ILE A 332 7.09 1.79 -6.05
CA ILE A 332 7.53 0.79 -7.04
C ILE A 332 7.42 1.45 -8.43
N PRO A 333 8.54 1.61 -9.17
CA PRO A 333 8.53 2.27 -10.46
C PRO A 333 7.73 1.46 -11.50
N PRO A 334 7.33 2.07 -12.64
CA PRO A 334 6.77 1.33 -13.76
C PRO A 334 7.83 0.42 -14.40
N CYS A 335 7.38 -0.60 -15.14
CA CYS A 335 8.27 -1.54 -15.83
C CYS A 335 9.20 -0.79 -16.79
N ALA A 336 10.51 -0.79 -16.50
CA ALA A 336 11.52 -0.08 -17.30
C ALA A 336 11.54 -0.52 -18.77
N ALA A 337 11.39 -1.83 -19.03
CA ALA A 337 11.33 -2.37 -20.40
C ALA A 337 10.09 -1.87 -21.18
N CYS A 338 8.90 -1.85 -20.57
CA CYS A 338 7.71 -1.28 -21.19
C CYS A 338 7.87 0.20 -21.53
N VAL A 339 8.42 0.99 -20.60
CA VAL A 339 8.64 2.43 -20.80
C VAL A 339 9.66 2.67 -21.93
N ALA A 340 10.74 1.90 -21.97
CA ALA A 340 11.74 1.99 -23.02
C ALA A 340 11.15 1.62 -24.41
N ALA A 341 10.34 0.56 -24.47
CA ALA A 341 9.67 0.12 -25.68
C ALA A 341 8.68 1.17 -26.20
N GLU A 342 7.81 1.69 -25.34
CA GLU A 342 6.83 2.73 -25.68
C GLU A 342 7.51 3.98 -26.25
N GLN A 343 8.56 4.47 -25.59
CA GLN A 343 9.33 5.62 -26.07
C GLN A 343 10.02 5.36 -27.41
N ALA A 344 10.54 4.15 -27.62
CA ALA A 344 11.20 3.78 -28.87
C ALA A 344 10.20 3.68 -30.03
N VAL A 345 9.05 3.05 -29.81
CA VAL A 345 7.96 2.96 -30.78
C VAL A 345 7.44 4.35 -31.13
N PHE A 346 7.18 5.20 -30.14
CA PHE A 346 6.71 6.57 -30.39
C PHE A 346 7.68 7.37 -31.26
N ARG A 347 8.99 7.31 -30.94
CA ARG A 347 10.04 7.95 -31.76
C ARG A 347 10.05 7.38 -33.18
N TYR A 348 9.98 6.06 -33.32
CA TYR A 348 9.96 5.39 -34.61
C TYR A 348 8.76 5.84 -35.46
N LEU A 349 7.55 5.84 -34.90
CA LEU A 349 6.32 6.23 -35.60
C LEU A 349 6.35 7.71 -36.03
N THR A 350 6.88 8.59 -35.20
CA THR A 350 7.04 10.02 -35.52
C THR A 350 7.99 10.23 -36.71
N VAL A 351 9.11 9.50 -36.73
CA VAL A 351 10.05 9.52 -37.88
C VAL A 351 9.42 8.89 -39.12
N LEU A 352 8.70 7.79 -38.95
CA LEU A 352 8.01 7.10 -40.04
C LEU A 352 6.98 8.02 -40.72
N GLN A 353 6.20 8.77 -39.95
CA GLN A 353 5.24 9.74 -40.49
C GLN A 353 5.92 10.76 -41.42
N SER A 354 7.04 11.32 -40.98
CA SER A 354 7.82 12.29 -41.77
C SER A 354 8.39 11.66 -43.05
N ARG A 355 8.89 10.42 -42.95
CA ARG A 355 9.46 9.66 -44.07
C ARG A 355 8.43 9.31 -45.13
N LEU A 356 7.28 8.76 -44.71
CA LEU A 356 6.17 8.43 -45.61
C LEU A 356 5.64 9.67 -46.33
N ARG A 357 5.71 10.84 -45.70
CA ARG A 357 5.33 12.11 -46.35
C ARG A 357 6.36 12.61 -47.36
N ALA A 358 7.64 12.51 -47.04
CA ALA A 358 8.71 13.16 -47.80
C ALA A 358 9.31 12.30 -48.92
N GLN A 359 9.26 10.97 -48.80
CA GLN A 359 10.01 10.05 -49.67
C GLN A 359 9.10 8.99 -50.31
N GLU A 360 9.18 8.87 -51.63
CA GLU A 360 8.47 7.81 -52.39
C GLU A 360 9.04 6.41 -52.07
N LYS A 361 10.37 6.30 -51.93
CA LYS A 361 11.04 5.04 -51.62
C LYS A 361 10.56 4.45 -50.28
N ASP A 362 10.48 5.26 -49.23
CA ASP A 362 10.01 4.83 -47.91
C ASP A 362 8.54 4.37 -47.93
N ARG A 363 7.69 4.98 -48.77
CA ARG A 363 6.31 4.52 -48.99
C ARG A 363 6.29 3.15 -49.67
N GLN A 364 7.09 2.95 -50.70
CA GLN A 364 7.19 1.65 -51.37
C GLN A 364 7.75 0.56 -50.46
N ASP A 365 8.73 0.88 -49.61
CA ASP A 365 9.28 -0.04 -48.61
C ASP A 365 8.22 -0.42 -47.55
N PHE A 366 7.45 0.56 -47.07
CA PHE A 366 6.34 0.34 -46.14
C PHE A 366 5.24 -0.56 -46.73
N LEU A 367 4.89 -0.35 -48.00
CA LEU A 367 3.91 -1.16 -48.72
C LEU A 367 4.41 -2.60 -48.95
N ARG A 368 5.68 -2.75 -49.37
CA ARG A 368 6.32 -4.08 -49.52
C ARG A 368 6.38 -4.83 -48.20
N GLY A 369 6.55 -4.13 -47.09
CA GLY A 369 6.52 -4.69 -45.74
C GLY A 369 5.13 -4.95 -45.16
N GLY A 370 4.04 -4.75 -45.92
CA GLY A 370 2.67 -4.99 -45.44
C GLY A 370 2.18 -4.02 -44.34
N GLY A 371 2.90 -2.92 -44.11
CA GLY A 371 2.53 -1.88 -43.14
C GLY A 371 2.82 -2.22 -41.67
N LEU A 372 2.01 -1.65 -40.76
CA LEU A 372 2.10 -1.91 -39.32
C LEU A 372 1.06 -2.96 -38.90
N CYS A 373 1.28 -3.63 -37.77
CA CYS A 373 0.24 -4.47 -37.17
C CYS A 373 -0.93 -3.62 -36.65
N PRO A 374 -2.12 -4.20 -36.41
CA PRO A 374 -3.31 -3.45 -36.00
C PRO A 374 -3.12 -2.52 -34.79
N VAL A 375 -2.32 -2.95 -33.80
CA VAL A 375 -1.99 -2.16 -32.61
C VAL A 375 -1.19 -0.91 -33.00
N HIS A 376 -0.10 -1.10 -33.74
CA HIS A 376 0.76 0.01 -34.17
C HIS A 376 0.13 0.87 -35.28
N SER A 377 -0.78 0.31 -36.09
CA SER A 377 -1.61 1.09 -37.02
C SER A 377 -2.53 2.05 -36.28
N ARG A 378 -3.13 1.61 -35.16
CA ARG A 378 -3.95 2.48 -34.30
C ARG A 378 -3.12 3.57 -33.65
N ALA A 379 -1.95 3.22 -33.09
CA ALA A 379 -1.02 4.19 -32.51
C ALA A 379 -0.55 5.21 -33.57
N PHE A 380 -0.18 4.75 -34.77
CA PHE A 380 0.19 5.63 -35.88
C PHE A 380 -0.96 6.56 -36.28
N GLY A 381 -2.20 6.05 -36.30
CA GLY A 381 -3.38 6.85 -36.60
C GLY A 381 -3.70 7.94 -35.57
N GLN A 382 -3.26 7.77 -34.31
CA GLN A 382 -3.37 8.81 -33.28
C GLN A 382 -2.30 9.90 -33.43
N LEU A 383 -1.19 9.61 -34.11
CA LEU A 383 -0.08 10.53 -34.34
C LEU A 383 -0.20 11.27 -35.69
N ALA A 384 -0.76 10.62 -36.71
CA ALA A 384 -0.79 11.09 -38.08
C ALA A 384 -2.08 11.84 -38.46
N ALA A 385 -1.98 12.80 -39.39
CA ALA A 385 -3.17 13.47 -39.91
C ALA A 385 -4.00 12.49 -40.76
N PRO A 386 -5.35 12.65 -40.84
CA PRO A 386 -6.22 11.76 -41.62
C PRO A 386 -5.76 11.54 -43.07
N ARG A 387 -5.21 12.58 -43.70
CA ARG A 387 -4.66 12.52 -45.06
C ARG A 387 -3.50 11.54 -45.18
N GLU A 388 -2.59 11.53 -44.21
CA GLU A 388 -1.36 10.73 -44.22
C GLU A 388 -1.68 9.24 -44.03
N ILE A 389 -2.65 8.94 -43.15
CA ILE A 389 -3.20 7.58 -42.96
C ILE A 389 -3.79 7.06 -44.26
N CYS A 390 -4.66 7.86 -44.91
CA CYS A 390 -5.30 7.47 -46.17
C CYS A 390 -4.28 7.19 -47.27
N THR A 391 -3.23 8.01 -47.41
CA THR A 391 -2.20 7.81 -48.45
C THR A 391 -1.31 6.59 -48.19
N ALA A 392 -1.08 6.21 -46.93
CA ALA A 392 -0.21 5.09 -46.57
C ALA A 392 -0.94 3.73 -46.60
N TYR A 393 -2.21 3.69 -46.16
CA TYR A 393 -2.96 2.43 -46.01
C TYR A 393 -3.88 2.11 -47.19
N ALA A 394 -4.30 3.08 -48.02
CA ALA A 394 -5.19 2.80 -49.14
C ALA A 394 -4.63 1.76 -50.13
N PRO A 395 -3.34 1.79 -50.52
CA PRO A 395 -2.79 0.75 -51.41
C PRO A 395 -2.75 -0.64 -50.76
N LEU A 396 -2.54 -0.73 -49.44
CA LEU A 396 -2.60 -2.01 -48.70
C LEU A 396 -4.02 -2.59 -48.71
N LEU A 397 -5.03 -1.76 -48.47
CA LEU A 397 -6.44 -2.19 -48.52
C LEU A 397 -6.86 -2.65 -49.92
N LEU A 398 -6.38 -1.98 -50.97
CA LEU A 398 -6.63 -2.39 -52.35
C LEU A 398 -5.93 -3.71 -52.70
N GLY A 399 -4.70 -3.91 -52.22
CA GLY A 399 -3.98 -5.17 -52.36
C GLY A 399 -4.70 -6.33 -51.66
N GLU A 400 -5.19 -6.10 -50.44
CA GLU A 400 -5.97 -7.10 -49.70
C GLU A 400 -7.31 -7.41 -50.38
N ALA A 401 -8.01 -6.39 -50.88
CA ALA A 401 -9.23 -6.58 -51.66
C ALA A 401 -8.99 -7.40 -52.94
N ALA A 402 -7.84 -7.21 -53.62
CA ALA A 402 -7.47 -8.00 -54.79
C ALA A 402 -7.22 -9.48 -54.41
N ARG A 403 -6.48 -9.74 -53.33
CA ARG A 403 -6.25 -11.09 -52.81
C ARG A 403 -7.55 -11.80 -52.42
N LEU A 404 -8.47 -11.09 -51.77
CA LEU A 404 -9.78 -11.64 -51.40
C LEU A 404 -10.62 -12.00 -52.63
N ARG A 405 -10.55 -11.22 -53.71
CA ARG A 405 -11.23 -11.52 -54.99
C ARG A 405 -10.62 -12.72 -55.70
N GLU A 406 -9.30 -12.75 -55.85
CA GLU A 406 -8.57 -13.87 -56.46
C GLU A 406 -8.89 -15.19 -55.74
N ARG A 407 -8.96 -15.14 -54.41
CA ARG A 407 -9.29 -16.30 -53.59
C ARG A 407 -10.77 -16.69 -53.63
N ALA A 408 -11.68 -15.74 -53.84
CA ALA A 408 -13.09 -16.06 -54.07
C ALA A 408 -13.32 -16.83 -55.39
N GLU A 409 -12.36 -16.76 -56.32
CA GLU A 409 -12.37 -17.49 -57.60
C GLU A 409 -11.70 -18.88 -57.52
N HIS A 410 -11.16 -19.28 -56.36
CA HIS A 410 -10.47 -20.55 -56.14
C HIS A 410 -11.02 -21.32 -54.92
N ASP A 411 -11.27 -22.63 -55.05
CA ASP A 411 -11.89 -23.49 -54.01
C ASP A 411 -11.02 -23.80 -52.76
N GLY A 412 -10.05 -22.94 -52.43
CA GLY A 412 -9.10 -23.14 -51.33
C GLY A 412 -9.22 -22.14 -50.18
N PHE A 413 -9.62 -22.60 -48.99
CA PHE A 413 -9.63 -21.80 -47.75
C PHE A 413 -8.28 -21.90 -47.00
N GLY A 414 -7.18 -21.42 -47.59
CA GLY A 414 -5.88 -21.30 -46.90
C GLY A 414 -5.84 -20.23 -45.80
N ALA A 415 -4.76 -20.10 -45.04
CA ALA A 415 -4.64 -19.03 -44.03
C ALA A 415 -4.77 -17.63 -44.67
N MET A 416 -5.43 -16.68 -43.99
CA MET A 416 -5.78 -15.36 -44.54
C MET A 416 -4.60 -14.40 -44.67
N HIS A 417 -3.46 -14.60 -44.01
CA HIS A 417 -2.38 -13.61 -43.92
C HIS A 417 -0.98 -14.26 -44.04
N GLU A 418 -0.20 -13.86 -45.05
CA GLU A 418 1.26 -13.99 -44.98
C GLU A 418 1.79 -12.92 -44.03
N LYS A 419 2.33 -13.37 -42.90
CA LYS A 419 2.77 -12.55 -41.77
C LYS A 419 3.94 -11.65 -42.20
N THR A 420 3.71 -10.34 -42.27
CA THR A 420 4.80 -9.38 -42.31
C THR A 420 5.17 -8.94 -40.89
N VAL A 421 6.46 -9.00 -40.58
CA VAL A 421 7.00 -8.53 -39.29
C VAL A 421 6.79 -7.04 -39.20
N CYS A 422 5.94 -6.60 -38.26
CA CYS A 422 5.71 -5.18 -38.05
C CYS A 422 7.02 -4.50 -37.62
N PRO A 423 7.49 -3.46 -38.32
CA PRO A 423 8.78 -2.84 -38.01
C PRO A 423 8.76 -2.11 -36.66
N ALA A 424 7.61 -1.60 -36.22
CA ALA A 424 7.45 -1.06 -34.87
C ALA A 424 7.56 -2.15 -33.79
N CYS A 425 7.00 -3.35 -34.03
CA CYS A 425 7.20 -4.50 -33.13
C CYS A 425 8.68 -4.90 -33.06
N ALA A 426 9.40 -4.89 -34.18
CA ALA A 426 10.84 -5.20 -34.20
C ALA A 426 11.66 -4.18 -33.39
N VAL A 427 11.34 -2.88 -33.50
CA VAL A 427 11.97 -1.83 -32.69
C VAL A 427 11.69 -2.06 -31.20
N ALA A 428 10.45 -2.35 -30.83
CA ALA A 428 10.07 -2.64 -29.45
C ALA A 428 10.84 -3.86 -28.91
N ALA A 429 10.84 -4.97 -29.66
CA ALA A 429 11.52 -6.20 -29.28
C ALA A 429 13.04 -6.02 -29.09
N GLY A 430 13.68 -5.26 -29.98
CA GLY A 430 15.11 -4.94 -29.87
C GLY A 430 15.43 -4.16 -28.60
N VAL A 431 14.68 -3.07 -28.33
CA VAL A 431 14.90 -2.23 -27.14
C VAL A 431 14.60 -2.97 -25.85
N VAL A 432 13.56 -3.82 -25.83
CA VAL A 432 13.28 -4.72 -24.70
C VAL A 432 14.45 -5.67 -24.49
N GLY A 433 14.93 -6.33 -25.55
CA GLY A 433 16.09 -7.22 -25.48
C GLY A 433 17.32 -6.53 -24.88
N ASP A 434 17.69 -5.37 -25.40
CA ASP A 434 18.82 -4.57 -24.91
C ASP A 434 18.66 -4.19 -23.43
N CYS A 435 17.45 -3.81 -23.02
CA CYS A 435 17.13 -3.46 -21.64
C CYS A 435 17.31 -4.66 -20.70
N LEU A 436 16.76 -5.83 -21.08
CA LEU A 436 16.88 -7.04 -20.28
C LEU A 436 18.32 -7.56 -20.22
N ASP A 437 19.07 -7.46 -21.31
CA ASP A 437 20.49 -7.84 -21.36
C ASP A 437 21.36 -6.90 -20.50
N ALA A 438 21.04 -5.60 -20.48
CA ALA A 438 21.69 -4.65 -19.60
C ALA A 438 21.41 -4.95 -18.11
N LEU A 439 20.15 -5.25 -17.75
CA LEU A 439 19.77 -5.63 -16.39
C LEU A 439 20.45 -6.93 -15.97
N SER A 440 20.44 -7.96 -16.82
CA SER A 440 21.08 -9.24 -16.55
C SER A 440 22.59 -9.08 -16.32
N ARG A 441 23.28 -8.33 -17.19
CA ARG A 441 24.73 -8.06 -17.03
C ARG A 441 25.03 -7.31 -15.74
N ALA A 442 24.23 -6.31 -15.39
CA ALA A 442 24.41 -5.56 -14.15
C ALA A 442 24.27 -6.45 -12.91
N MET A 443 23.32 -7.39 -12.92
CA MET A 443 23.09 -8.32 -11.80
C MET A 443 24.18 -9.38 -11.68
N GLU A 444 24.64 -9.92 -12.81
CA GLU A 444 25.76 -10.88 -12.83
C GLU A 444 27.05 -10.28 -12.23
N GLN A 445 27.24 -8.96 -12.40
CA GLN A 445 28.38 -8.21 -11.86
C GLN A 445 28.20 -7.79 -10.39
N ASP A 446 27.00 -7.36 -10.00
CA ASP A 446 26.71 -6.87 -8.66
C ASP A 446 25.32 -7.33 -8.20
N GLN A 447 25.29 -8.13 -7.12
CA GLN A 447 24.06 -8.66 -6.55
C GLN A 447 23.12 -7.55 -6.02
N LEU A 448 23.65 -6.37 -5.67
CA LEU A 448 22.82 -5.21 -5.26
C LEU A 448 22.01 -4.64 -6.43
N ALA A 449 22.37 -4.93 -7.68
CA ALA A 449 21.64 -4.51 -8.86
C ALA A 449 20.29 -5.22 -9.04
N VAL A 450 19.99 -6.27 -8.26
CA VAL A 450 18.66 -6.91 -8.21
C VAL A 450 17.56 -5.88 -7.88
N SER A 451 17.88 -4.85 -7.10
CA SER A 451 16.96 -3.75 -6.79
C SER A 451 16.51 -2.95 -8.04
N LYS A 452 17.29 -2.96 -9.12
CA LYS A 452 16.96 -2.26 -10.38
C LYS A 452 15.91 -2.99 -11.22
N ALA A 453 15.60 -4.25 -10.92
CA ALA A 453 14.50 -5.00 -11.54
C ALA A 453 13.13 -4.68 -10.93
N ALA A 454 13.07 -3.81 -9.91
CA ALA A 454 11.81 -3.49 -9.24
C ALA A 454 10.75 -2.99 -10.24
N GLY A 455 9.53 -3.50 -10.11
CA GLY A 455 8.40 -3.08 -10.95
C GLY A 455 8.37 -3.63 -12.38
N LEU A 456 9.23 -4.60 -12.75
CA LEU A 456 9.10 -5.32 -14.01
C LEU A 456 7.73 -6.02 -14.10
N CYS A 457 7.12 -5.97 -15.29
CA CYS A 457 5.87 -6.66 -15.53
C CYS A 457 6.08 -8.16 -15.78
N GLY A 458 5.04 -8.98 -15.60
CA GLY A 458 5.11 -10.43 -15.82
C GLY A 458 5.69 -10.80 -17.19
N VAL A 459 5.27 -10.08 -18.24
CA VAL A 459 5.74 -10.26 -19.63
C VAL A 459 7.26 -10.08 -19.78
N HIS A 460 7.87 -9.17 -19.01
CA HIS A 460 9.31 -8.89 -19.09
C HIS A 460 10.13 -9.55 -17.98
N PHE A 461 9.48 -10.03 -16.92
CA PHE A 461 10.13 -10.75 -15.83
C PHE A 461 10.59 -12.15 -16.26
N GLU A 462 9.73 -12.92 -16.92
CA GLU A 462 10.07 -14.27 -17.41
C GLU A 462 11.32 -14.27 -18.31
N PRO A 463 11.41 -13.39 -19.33
CA PRO A 463 12.58 -13.37 -20.20
C PRO A 463 13.84 -12.82 -19.51
N LEU A 464 13.72 -11.98 -18.48
CA LEU A 464 14.86 -11.58 -17.65
C LEU A 464 15.36 -12.77 -16.81
N LEU A 465 14.45 -13.49 -16.17
CA LEU A 465 14.78 -14.63 -15.33
C LEU A 465 15.52 -15.72 -16.12
N ALA A 466 15.15 -15.92 -17.39
CA ALA A 466 15.81 -16.84 -18.31
C ALA A 466 17.25 -16.42 -18.70
N ARG A 467 17.57 -15.10 -18.65
CA ARG A 467 18.91 -14.57 -18.99
C ARG A 467 19.92 -14.69 -17.86
N VAL A 468 19.44 -14.70 -16.61
CA VAL A 468 20.29 -14.76 -15.41
C VAL A 468 20.75 -16.19 -15.17
N GLN A 469 22.07 -16.41 -15.13
CA GLN A 469 22.64 -17.76 -15.01
C GLN A 469 22.83 -18.16 -13.54
N ARG A 470 23.17 -17.22 -12.66
CA ARG A 470 23.46 -17.51 -11.25
C ARG A 470 22.20 -17.85 -10.43
N PRO A 471 22.10 -19.04 -9.81
CA PRO A 471 20.89 -19.50 -9.12
C PRO A 471 20.53 -18.65 -7.89
N GLU A 472 21.53 -18.11 -7.19
CA GLU A 472 21.34 -17.20 -6.05
C GLU A 472 20.68 -15.87 -6.47
N ILE A 473 21.03 -15.35 -7.66
CA ILE A 473 20.43 -14.13 -8.21
C ILE A 473 19.01 -14.41 -8.67
N ARG A 474 18.76 -15.55 -9.32
CA ARG A 474 17.40 -15.98 -9.71
C ARG A 474 16.47 -16.09 -8.51
N ARG A 475 16.93 -16.70 -7.40
CA ARG A 475 16.15 -16.77 -6.15
C ARG A 475 15.89 -15.38 -5.55
N ALA A 476 16.87 -14.49 -5.59
CA ALA A 476 16.72 -13.11 -5.11
C ALA A 476 15.71 -12.32 -5.96
N LEU A 477 15.74 -12.47 -7.29
CA LEU A 477 14.78 -11.87 -8.22
C LEU A 477 13.36 -12.38 -7.99
N LEU A 478 13.18 -13.70 -7.83
CA LEU A 478 11.87 -14.29 -7.55
C LEU A 478 11.27 -13.78 -6.25
N ARG A 479 12.06 -13.74 -5.16
CA ARG A 479 11.60 -13.17 -3.88
C ARG A 479 11.22 -11.71 -4.05
N ARG A 480 12.10 -10.91 -4.66
CA ARG A 480 11.84 -9.49 -4.85
C ARG A 480 10.59 -9.22 -5.70
N GLN A 481 10.38 -9.99 -6.76
CA GLN A 481 9.20 -9.86 -7.61
C GLN A 481 7.92 -10.25 -6.86
N ALA A 482 7.98 -11.28 -6.00
CA ALA A 482 6.88 -11.62 -5.11
C ALA A 482 6.57 -10.46 -4.14
N ASP A 483 7.58 -9.90 -3.48
CA ASP A 483 7.42 -8.76 -2.55
C ASP A 483 6.79 -7.55 -3.26
N ASP A 484 7.25 -7.23 -4.48
CA ASP A 484 6.72 -6.13 -5.28
C ASP A 484 5.25 -6.38 -5.68
N LEU A 485 4.90 -7.62 -6.09
CA LEU A 485 3.53 -7.99 -6.48
C LEU A 485 2.58 -8.00 -5.28
N GLU A 486 2.98 -8.58 -4.16
CA GLU A 486 2.23 -8.56 -2.90
C GLU A 486 1.97 -7.13 -2.47
N ARG A 487 3.01 -6.28 -2.51
CA ARG A 487 2.90 -4.87 -2.19
C ARG A 487 1.88 -4.16 -3.10
N ARG A 488 1.87 -4.41 -4.41
CA ARG A 488 0.88 -3.81 -5.32
C ARG A 488 -0.53 -4.36 -5.09
N ALA A 489 -0.68 -5.65 -4.87
CA ALA A 489 -1.98 -6.26 -4.57
C ALA A 489 -2.60 -5.63 -3.31
N ASP A 490 -1.77 -5.39 -2.30
CA ASP A 490 -2.18 -4.71 -1.07
C ASP A 490 -2.66 -3.28 -1.32
N ASP A 491 -1.91 -2.52 -2.12
CA ASP A 491 -2.28 -1.15 -2.49
C ASP A 491 -3.58 -1.13 -3.33
N MET A 492 -3.76 -2.09 -4.25
CA MET A 492 -4.99 -2.28 -5.03
C MET A 492 -6.20 -2.61 -4.15
N ASN A 493 -6.03 -3.51 -3.18
CA ASN A 493 -7.11 -3.91 -2.30
C ASN A 493 -7.52 -2.77 -1.35
N ARG A 494 -6.56 -1.99 -0.84
CA ARG A 494 -6.85 -0.76 -0.08
C ARG A 494 -7.61 0.26 -0.91
N PHE A 495 -7.18 0.48 -2.15
CA PHE A 495 -7.88 1.33 -3.10
C PHE A 495 -9.34 0.90 -3.29
N ALA A 496 -9.57 -0.38 -3.60
CA ALA A 496 -10.91 -0.93 -3.80
C ALA A 496 -11.78 -0.77 -2.54
N LEU A 497 -11.21 -1.09 -1.37
CA LEU A 497 -11.93 -1.04 -0.10
C LEU A 497 -12.33 0.40 0.30
N LYS A 498 -11.48 1.39 0.04
CA LYS A 498 -11.79 2.81 0.25
C LYS A 498 -12.81 3.35 -0.75
N GLN A 499 -12.73 2.90 -2.01
CA GLN A 499 -13.70 3.25 -3.05
C GLN A 499 -15.11 2.74 -2.69
N ASP A 500 -15.21 1.49 -2.23
CA ASP A 500 -16.48 0.87 -1.80
C ASP A 500 -17.08 1.54 -0.55
N ALA A 501 -16.22 2.06 0.34
CA ALA A 501 -16.63 2.83 1.52
C ALA A 501 -17.21 4.23 1.19
N ALA A 502 -17.27 4.64 -0.08
CA ALA A 502 -17.71 5.95 -0.57
C ALA A 502 -16.97 7.16 0.04
N ARG A 503 -15.76 6.97 0.57
CA ARG A 503 -14.85 8.06 0.96
C ARG A 503 -13.97 8.46 -0.22
N ARG A 504 -14.56 9.08 -1.25
CA ARG A 504 -13.79 9.63 -2.39
C ARG A 504 -12.69 10.59 -1.93
N ASP A 505 -12.94 11.31 -0.86
CA ASP A 505 -12.03 12.34 -0.35
C ASP A 505 -10.84 11.76 0.47
N ALA A 506 -10.89 10.47 0.84
CA ALA A 506 -9.79 9.77 1.53
C ALA A 506 -8.91 8.91 0.58
N MET A 507 -9.22 8.91 -0.72
CA MET A 507 -8.46 8.20 -1.74
C MET A 507 -7.26 9.07 -2.14
N THR A 508 -6.04 8.57 -1.96
CA THR A 508 -4.85 9.30 -2.45
C THR A 508 -4.71 9.13 -3.96
N GLN A 509 -4.08 10.09 -4.64
CA GLN A 509 -3.75 9.94 -6.06
C GLN A 509 -2.87 8.70 -6.32
N ALA A 510 -2.04 8.31 -5.35
CA ALA A 510 -1.23 7.11 -5.49
C ALA A 510 -2.02 5.80 -5.34
N GLU A 511 -3.11 5.75 -4.54
CA GLU A 511 -4.02 4.59 -4.53
C GLU A 511 -4.73 4.44 -5.89
N GLN A 512 -5.16 5.56 -6.50
CA GLN A 512 -5.70 5.56 -7.88
C GLN A 512 -4.67 5.09 -8.90
N ARG A 513 -3.42 5.57 -8.82
CA ARG A 513 -2.33 5.13 -9.70
C ARG A 513 -1.94 3.68 -9.45
N ALA A 514 -2.00 3.18 -8.21
CA ALA A 514 -1.67 1.81 -7.86
C ALA A 514 -2.62 0.80 -8.52
N ALA A 515 -3.92 1.10 -8.58
CA ALA A 515 -4.89 0.28 -9.31
C ALA A 515 -4.50 0.06 -10.77
N ARG A 516 -4.14 1.15 -11.47
CA ARG A 516 -3.70 1.08 -12.87
C ARG A 516 -2.30 0.46 -13.00
N ALA A 517 -1.38 0.77 -12.09
CA ALA A 517 -0.01 0.27 -12.11
C ALA A 517 0.09 -1.23 -11.78
N GLY A 518 -0.79 -1.77 -10.94
CA GLY A 518 -0.87 -3.20 -10.65
C GLY A 518 -1.32 -4.00 -11.86
N LEU A 519 -2.38 -3.55 -12.54
CA LEU A 519 -2.78 -4.13 -13.82
C LEU A 519 -1.65 -4.07 -14.84
N ASN A 520 -1.01 -2.92 -15.01
CA ASN A 520 0.12 -2.75 -15.93
C ASN A 520 1.36 -3.60 -15.55
N GLN A 521 1.57 -3.91 -14.26
CA GLN A 521 2.63 -4.83 -13.86
C GLN A 521 2.25 -6.28 -14.19
N TRP A 522 0.97 -6.63 -14.15
CA TRP A 522 0.56 -7.98 -14.55
C TRP A 522 0.66 -8.18 -16.07
N ILE A 523 0.07 -7.28 -16.85
CA ILE A 523 -0.12 -7.47 -18.30
C ILE A 523 0.85 -6.66 -19.19
N GLY A 524 1.68 -5.78 -18.60
CA GLY A 524 2.43 -4.77 -19.35
C GLY A 524 1.61 -3.51 -19.63
N LEU A 525 2.21 -2.49 -20.26
CA LEU A 525 1.47 -1.28 -20.66
C LEU A 525 0.55 -1.62 -21.86
N ALA A 526 -0.74 -1.29 -21.72
CA ALA A 526 -1.81 -1.67 -22.65
C ALA A 526 -1.60 -1.24 -24.11
N ASP A 527 -0.79 -0.20 -24.35
CA ASP A 527 -0.57 0.37 -25.69
C ASP A 527 0.81 0.03 -26.28
N SER A 528 1.70 -0.66 -25.56
CA SER A 528 3.09 -0.88 -25.98
C SER A 528 3.49 -2.32 -26.32
N TRP A 529 2.63 -3.31 -26.03
CA TRP A 529 2.91 -4.71 -26.33
C TRP A 529 1.86 -5.32 -27.24
N CYS A 530 2.29 -5.77 -28.42
CA CYS A 530 1.48 -6.54 -29.36
C CYS A 530 1.83 -8.02 -29.16
N PRO A 531 0.89 -8.91 -28.75
CA PRO A 531 1.15 -10.35 -28.56
C PRO A 531 1.42 -11.11 -29.85
N THR A 532 1.69 -10.43 -30.96
CA THR A 532 2.06 -11.09 -32.20
C THR A 532 3.49 -11.59 -32.04
N GLU A 533 3.57 -12.85 -31.62
CA GLU A 533 4.63 -13.82 -31.96
C GLU A 533 5.76 -14.04 -30.95
N HIS A 534 5.44 -14.50 -29.73
CA HIS A 534 6.38 -15.39 -29.03
C HIS A 534 5.79 -16.62 -28.35
N GLU A 535 4.47 -16.83 -28.34
CA GLU A 535 3.88 -18.10 -27.92
C GLU A 535 2.85 -18.55 -28.95
N ALA A 536 3.28 -19.44 -29.84
CA ALA A 536 2.35 -20.35 -30.49
C ALA A 536 1.79 -21.26 -29.39
N LEU A 537 0.67 -20.85 -28.80
CA LEU A 537 -0.20 -21.79 -28.10
C LEU A 537 -0.62 -22.85 -29.11
N SER A 538 -0.16 -24.07 -28.87
CA SER A 538 -0.60 -25.28 -29.57
C SER A 538 -2.15 -25.28 -29.67
N PRO A 539 -2.73 -25.63 -30.83
CA PRO A 539 -4.18 -25.76 -30.99
C PRO A 539 -4.83 -26.84 -30.11
N ASP A 540 -4.07 -27.67 -29.39
CA ASP A 540 -4.59 -28.84 -28.68
C ASP A 540 -5.26 -28.55 -27.32
N ALA A 541 -5.33 -27.28 -26.88
CA ALA A 541 -5.91 -26.93 -25.57
C ALA A 541 -7.42 -26.63 -25.59
N LEU A 542 -8.12 -26.78 -26.73
CA LEU A 542 -9.55 -26.43 -26.88
C LEU A 542 -10.49 -27.60 -27.24
N THR A 543 -10.06 -28.85 -27.06
CA THR A 543 -10.99 -29.99 -27.11
C THR A 543 -10.73 -30.93 -25.95
N GLY A 544 -11.53 -30.80 -24.90
CA GLY A 544 -11.38 -31.58 -23.68
C GLY A 544 -12.59 -31.44 -22.78
N ARG A 545 -13.75 -31.90 -23.25
CA ARG A 545 -14.77 -32.56 -22.41
C ARG A 545 -15.74 -33.37 -23.26
N ASP A 546 -15.87 -34.61 -22.83
CA ASP A 546 -16.55 -35.75 -23.41
C ASP A 546 -18.08 -35.61 -23.50
N GLU A 547 -18.67 -36.26 -24.49
CA GLU A 547 -19.95 -36.95 -24.32
C GLU A 547 -19.76 -38.44 -24.62
N PRO A 548 -20.12 -39.36 -23.70
CA PRO A 548 -20.15 -40.77 -23.99
C PRO A 548 -21.51 -41.11 -24.62
N SER A 549 -21.51 -41.72 -25.81
CA SER A 549 -22.68 -42.46 -26.28
C SER A 549 -22.30 -43.77 -26.98
N ARG A 550 -22.74 -44.84 -26.29
CA ARG A 550 -22.82 -46.26 -26.66
C ARG A 550 -21.64 -47.16 -26.35
#